data_AF-A0A5U3EM32-F1
#
_entry.id   AF-A0A5U3EM32-F1
#
_cell.length_a   1.000
_cell.length_b   1.000
_cell.length_c   1.000
_cell.angle_alpha   90.00
_cell.angle_beta   90.00
_cell.angle_gamma   90.00
#
_symmetry.space_group_name_H-M   'P 1'
#
loop_
_entity.id
_entity.type
_entity.pdbx_description
1 polymer ?
#
loop_
_entity_poly.entity_id
_entity_poly.type
_entity_poly.pdbx_seq_one_letter_code
_entity_poly.pdbx_strand_id
1 'polypeptide(L)' 'MSELTALQERLAGLIASLSPAARRQMAADIAKKLRASQQQRIRRQQAPDGTPYA' A
#
# COMPACT_ATOMS: atom_id res chain seq x y z
N MET A 1 14.84 5.98 -19.59
CA MET A 1 14.15 5.49 -18.38
C MET A 1 12.65 5.55 -18.62
N SER A 2 11.87 4.59 -18.13
CA SER A 2 10.41 4.62 -18.27
C SER A 2 9.79 5.71 -17.39
N GLU A 3 8.62 6.23 -17.77
CA GLU A 3 7.88 7.20 -16.94
C GLU A 3 7.58 6.65 -15.54
N LEU A 4 7.34 5.33 -15.44
CA LEU A 4 7.11 4.66 -14.16
C LEU A 4 8.35 4.70 -13.25
N THR A 5 9.54 4.52 -13.83
CA THR A 5 10.81 4.65 -13.09
C THR A 5 10.99 6.07 -12.55
N ALA A 6 10.75 7.09 -13.39
CA ALA A 6 10.85 8.48 -12.97
C ALA A 6 9.84 8.83 -11.85
N LEU A 7 8.63 8.26 -11.91
CA LEU A 7 7.64 8.42 -10.84
C LEU A 7 8.11 7.75 -9.55
N GLN A 8 8.62 6.52 -9.61
CA GLN A 8 9.13 5.80 -8.45
C GLN A 8 10.26 6.57 -7.75
N GLU A 9 11.22 7.10 -8.51
CA GLU A 9 12.34 7.88 -7.96
C GLU A 9 11.86 9.16 -7.27
N ARG A 10 10.93 9.90 -7.89
CA ARG A 10 10.35 11.11 -7.29
C ARG A 10 9.60 10.80 -5.99
N LEU A 11 8.81 9.73 -5.98
CA LEU A 11 8.10 9.29 -4.78
C LEU A 11 9.06 8.84 -3.68
N ALA A 12 10.13 8.11 -4.02
CA ALA A 12 11.15 7.71 -3.06
C ALA A 12 11.81 8.95 -2.41
N GLY A 13 12.14 9.97 -3.19
CA GLY A 13 12.67 11.24 -2.69
C GLY A 13 11.72 11.96 -1.72
N LEU A 14 10.42 12.01 -2.05
CA LEU A 14 9.39 12.59 -1.16
C LEU A 14 9.24 11.79 0.14
N ILE A 15 9.27 10.46 0.06
CA ILE A 15 9.20 9.62 1.27
C ILE A 15 10.45 9.81 2.12
N ALA A 16 11.63 9.98 1.51
CA ALA A 16 12.90 10.23 2.19
C ALA A 16 12.96 11.60 2.87
N SER A 17 12.26 12.61 2.36
CA SER A 17 12.20 13.95 2.98
C SER A 17 11.28 14.05 4.20
N LEU A 18 10.42 13.05 4.43
CA LEU A 18 9.55 13.00 5.62
C LEU A 18 10.36 12.90 6.93
N SER A 19 9.77 13.33 8.04
CA SER A 19 10.32 13.02 9.36
C SER A 19 10.12 11.54 9.72
N PRO A 20 10.91 10.97 10.64
CA PRO A 20 10.70 9.59 11.10
C PRO A 20 9.29 9.34 11.67
N ALA A 21 8.71 10.33 12.35
CA ALA A 21 7.35 10.24 12.88
C ALA A 21 6.29 10.22 11.77
N ALA A 22 6.42 11.10 10.76
CA ALA A 22 5.52 11.14 9.61
C ALA A 22 5.58 9.84 8.79
N ARG A 23 6.78 9.27 8.59
CA ARG A 23 6.94 7.96 7.95
C ARG A 23 6.22 6.84 8.71
N ARG A 24 6.35 6.80 10.04
CA ARG A 24 5.64 5.83 10.89
C ARG A 24 4.12 5.97 10.78
N GLN A 25 3.61 7.19 10.82
CA GLN A 25 2.18 7.46 10.69
C GLN A 25 1.65 7.00 9.32
N MET A 26 2.34 7.37 8.24
CA MET A 26 2.00 6.95 6.88
C MET A 26 1.95 5.42 6.75
N ALA A 27 2.97 4.71 7.25
CA ALA A 27 3.02 3.26 7.23
C ALA A 27 1.87 2.62 8.03
N ALA A 28 1.54 3.17 9.20
CA ALA A 28 0.43 2.70 10.02
C ALA A 28 -0.92 2.85 9.31
N ASP A 29 -1.14 3.96 8.61
CA ASP A 29 -2.40 4.20 7.90
C ASP A 29 -2.55 3.33 6.66
N ILE A 30 -1.45 3.05 5.94
CA ILE A 30 -1.42 2.05 4.87
C ILE A 30 -1.79 0.66 5.42
N ALA A 31 -1.18 0.25 6.54
CA ALA A 31 -1.45 -1.05 7.16
C ALA A 31 -2.91 -1.20 7.60
N LYS A 32 -3.52 -0.15 8.18
CA LYS A 32 -4.94 -0.15 8.55
C LYS A 32 -5.85 -0.35 7.33
N LYS A 33 -5.60 0.39 6.24
CA LYS A 33 -6.37 0.28 4.99
C LYS A 33 -6.23 -1.11 4.37
N LEU A 34 -5.00 -1.63 4.32
CA LEU A 34 -4.73 -2.98 3.83
C LEU A 34 -5.50 -4.01 4.65
N ARG A 35 -5.41 -3.95 5.98
CA ARG A 35 -6.15 -4.86 6.88
C ARG A 35 -7.65 -4.83 6.61
N ALA A 36 -8.24 -3.64 6.50
CA ALA A 36 -9.67 -3.49 6.23
C ALA A 36 -10.08 -4.13 4.89
N SER A 37 -9.30 -3.89 3.83
CA SER A 37 -9.50 -4.51 2.51
C SER A 37 -9.39 -6.04 2.57
N GLN A 38 -8.33 -6.56 3.22
CA GLN A 38 -8.15 -8.00 3.39
C GLN A 38 -9.31 -8.64 4.16
N GLN A 39 -9.77 -8.01 5.24
CA GLN A 39 -10.92 -8.48 6.01
C GLN A 39 -12.18 -8.56 5.16
N GLN A 40 -12.45 -7.54 4.33
CA GLN A 40 -13.58 -7.54 3.41
C GLN A 40 -13.47 -8.67 2.38
N ARG A 41 -12.28 -8.87 1.80
CA ARG A 41 -12.01 -9.95 0.85
C ARG A 41 -12.21 -11.34 1.46
N ILE A 42 -11.67 -11.58 2.66
CA ILE A 42 -11.84 -12.84 3.40
C ILE A 42 -13.32 -13.11 3.69
N ARG A 43 -14.08 -12.10 4.15
CA ARG A 43 -15.52 -12.24 4.39
C ARG A 43 -16.30 -12.64 3.13
N ARG A 44 -15.85 -12.19 1.96
CA ARG A 44 -16.42 -12.54 0.66
C ARG A 44 -15.85 -13.84 0.07
N GLN A 45 -14.90 -14.48 0.76
CA GLN A 45 -14.15 -15.64 0.28
C GLN A 45 -13.50 -15.38 -1.08
N GLN A 46 -12.82 -14.24 -1.24
CA GLN A 46 -12.18 -13.81 -2.49
C GLN A 46 -10.67 -13.64 -2.36
N ALA A 47 -9.93 -14.22 -3.30
CA ALA A 47 -8.50 -14.05 -3.55
C ALA A 47 -8.14 -12.62 -3.99
N PRO A 48 -6.84 -12.24 -3.94
CA PRO A 48 -6.42 -10.87 -4.26
C PRO A 48 -6.67 -10.50 -5.72
N ASP A 49 -6.69 -11.50 -6.59
CA ASP A 49 -7.06 -11.41 -7.99
C ASP A 49 -8.58 -11.43 -8.22
N GLY A 50 -9.38 -11.55 -7.16
CA GLY A 50 -10.84 -11.56 -7.20
C GLY A 50 -11.47 -12.94 -7.42
N THR A 51 -10.69 -13.99 -7.62
CA THR A 51 -11.21 -15.36 -7.73
C THR A 51 -11.76 -15.85 -6.38
N PRO A 52 -12.72 -16.80 -6.35
CA PRO A 52 -13.10 -17.44 -5.09
C PRO A 52 -11.90 -18.11 -4.41
N TYR A 53 -11.89 -18.16 -3.09
CA TYR A 53 -11.00 -19.08 -2.39
C TYR A 53 -11.31 -20.52 -2.82
N ALA A 54 -10.27 -21.33 -2.98
CA ALA A 54 -10.37 -22.76 -3.21
C ALA A 54 -10.77 -23.52 -1.95
#